data_AF-A0A0F9HML2-F1
#
_entry.id   AF-A0A0F9HML2-F1
#
_cell.length_a   1.000
_cell.length_b   1.000
_cell.length_c   1.000
_cell.angle_alpha   90.00
_cell.angle_beta   90.00
_cell.angle_gamma   90.00
#
_symmetry.space_group_name_H-M   'P 1'
#
loop_
_entity.id
_entity.type
_entity.pdbx_description
1 polymer ?
#
loop_
_entity_poly.entity_id
_entity_poly.type
_entity_poly.pdbx_seq_one_letter_code
_entity_poly.pdbx_strand_id
1 'polypeptide(L)'
;MGKLLAMPHMDIVAGFKGSVDFYLWKGIPCFRSWPRSPGKQRAPAVMAQWPSWTYASREWNQLSKTVQDAYRLLATNSGLSGRDMQMRAYLQGLYRYPIP
;
A
#
# COMPACT_ATOMS: atom_id res chain seq x y z
N MET A 1 14.28 -12.36 10.87
CA MET A 1 13.51 -11.27 11.52
C MET A 1 13.94 -11.24 12.97
N GLY A 2 14.35 -10.07 13.47
CA GLY A 2 14.65 -9.86 14.87
C GLY A 2 13.57 -8.99 15.53
N LYS A 3 13.33 -9.21 16.83
CA LYS A 3 12.44 -8.39 17.64
C LYS A 3 13.24 -7.23 18.25
N LEU A 4 12.59 -6.09 18.41
CA LEU A 4 13.14 -4.90 19.06
C LEU A 4 12.34 -4.64 20.34
N LEU A 5 13.00 -4.02 21.33
CA LEU A 5 12.35 -3.59 22.56
C LEU A 5 11.39 -2.41 22.31
N ALA A 6 11.72 -1.55 21.34
CA ALA A 6 10.93 -0.40 20.93
C ALA A 6 11.14 -0.08 19.44
N MET A 7 10.18 0.63 18.84
CA MET A 7 10.31 1.10 17.46
C MET A 7 11.31 2.26 17.39
N PRO A 8 12.31 2.22 16.49
CA PRO A 8 13.25 3.32 16.32
C PRO A 8 12.58 4.60 15.80
N HIS A 9 13.22 5.74 16.02
CA HIS A 9 12.78 7.02 15.46
C HIS A 9 12.74 6.97 13.92
N MET A 10 11.83 7.73 13.30
CA MET A 10 11.62 7.69 11.86
C MET A 10 12.87 8.04 11.06
N ASP A 11 13.70 8.95 11.56
CA ASP A 11 14.95 9.34 10.89
C ASP A 11 15.96 8.17 10.83
N ILE A 12 15.99 7.33 11.86
CA ILE A 12 16.83 6.12 11.87
C ILE A 12 16.28 5.13 10.84
N VAL A 13 14.96 4.89 10.85
CA VAL A 13 14.30 4.00 9.89
C VAL A 13 14.58 4.45 8.45
N ALA A 14 14.49 5.75 8.18
CA ALA A 14 14.78 6.34 6.88
C ALA A 14 16.24 6.14 6.46
N GLY A 15 17.19 6.25 7.39
CA GLY A 15 18.63 6.05 7.14
C GLY A 15 18.99 4.63 6.68
N PHE A 16 18.19 3.62 7.04
CA PHE A 16 18.40 2.22 6.64
C PHE A 16 17.58 1.77 5.42
N LYS A 17 16.91 2.70 4.74
CA LYS A 17 16.09 2.42 3.55
C LYS A 17 16.91 1.67 2.49
N GLY A 18 16.39 0.52 2.05
CA GLY A 18 17.05 -0.37 1.08
C GLY A 18 17.93 -1.46 1.71
N SER A 19 18.22 -1.38 3.01
CA SER A 19 19.06 -2.35 3.74
C SER A 19 18.31 -3.10 4.82
N VAL A 20 17.65 -2.37 5.74
CA VAL A 20 16.88 -2.93 6.86
C VAL A 20 15.47 -2.35 6.86
N ASP A 21 14.48 -3.22 6.95
CA ASP A 21 13.07 -2.87 7.01
C ASP A 21 12.57 -3.03 8.46
N PHE A 22 12.07 -1.92 9.01
CA PHE A 22 11.51 -1.83 10.37
C PHE A 22 9.99 -1.81 10.29
N TYR A 23 9.32 -2.69 11.02
CA TYR A 23 7.86 -2.83 10.95
C TYR A 23 7.26 -3.35 12.26
N LEU A 24 5.96 -3.14 12.43
CA LEU A 24 5.20 -3.71 13.54
C LEU A 24 4.57 -5.03 13.13
N TRP A 25 4.90 -6.11 13.84
CA TRP A 25 4.25 -7.41 13.70
C TRP A 25 3.35 -7.67 14.91
N LYS A 26 2.02 -7.58 14.71
CA LYS A 26 1.04 -7.72 15.81
C LYS A 26 1.35 -6.81 17.01
N GLY A 27 1.77 -5.58 16.74
CA GLY A 27 2.18 -4.60 17.75
C GLY A 27 3.60 -4.78 18.30
N ILE A 28 4.33 -5.81 17.88
CA ILE A 28 5.72 -6.06 18.29
C ILE A 28 6.65 -5.35 17.28
N PRO A 29 7.52 -4.43 17.73
CA PRO A 29 8.55 -3.85 16.88
C PRO A 29 9.54 -4.92 16.40
N CYS A 30 9.75 -4.97 15.08
CA CYS A 30 10.59 -5.97 14.42
C CYS A 30 11.47 -5.32 13.35
N PHE A 31 12.58 -5.99 13.02
CA PHE A 31 13.40 -5.68 11.86
C PHE A 31 13.69 -6.92 11.00
N ARG A 32 13.92 -6.70 9.71
CA ARG A 32 14.37 -7.73 8.76
C ARG A 32 15.27 -7.11 7.69
N SER A 33 15.99 -7.95 6.95
CA SER A 33 16.65 -7.50 5.71
C SER A 33 15.62 -6.95 4.75
N TRP A 34 15.98 -5.88 4.02
CA TRP A 34 15.10 -5.26 3.06
C TRP A 34 14.57 -6.28 2.04
N PRO A 35 13.25 -6.28 1.75
CA PRO A 35 12.68 -7.18 0.76
C PRO A 35 13.38 -7.00 -0.59
N ARG A 36 14.00 -8.05 -1.09
CA ARG A 36 14.59 -8.04 -2.44
C ARG A 36 13.53 -8.38 -3.46
N SER A 37 13.63 -7.78 -4.65
CA SER A 37 12.87 -8.27 -5.80
C SER A 37 13.22 -9.75 -6.03
N PRO A 38 12.25 -10.63 -6.26
CA PRO A 38 12.51 -12.06 -6.41
C PRO A 38 13.30 -12.43 -7.68
N GLY A 39 13.66 -11.45 -8.52
CA GLY A 39 14.58 -11.62 -9.65
C GLY A 39 14.05 -12.52 -10.78
N LYS A 40 12.84 -13.06 -10.64
CA LYS A 40 12.20 -13.98 -11.58
C LYS A 40 10.92 -13.35 -12.12
N GLN A 41 10.50 -13.82 -13.30
CA GLN A 41 9.17 -13.51 -13.82
C GLN A 41 8.11 -13.90 -12.79
N ARG A 42 7.13 -13.02 -12.61
CA ARG A 42 5.99 -13.28 -11.71
C ARG A 42 5.03 -14.25 -12.39
N ALA A 43 4.15 -14.85 -11.60
CA ALA A 43 3.09 -15.70 -12.15
C ALA A 43 2.27 -14.92 -13.19
N PRO A 44 1.85 -15.55 -14.31
CA PRO A 44 1.10 -14.86 -15.37
C PRO A 44 -0.14 -14.11 -14.86
N ALA A 45 -0.86 -14.69 -13.89
CA ALA A 45 -2.02 -14.06 -13.25
C ALA A 45 -1.68 -12.74 -12.53
N VAL A 46 -0.49 -12.61 -11.96
CA VAL A 46 -0.03 -11.36 -11.33
C VAL A 46 0.30 -10.32 -12.40
N MET A 47 0.98 -10.75 -13.47
CA MET A 47 1.38 -9.87 -14.57
C MET A 47 0.16 -9.32 -15.33
N ALA A 48 -0.88 -10.12 -15.49
CA ALA A 48 -2.13 -9.71 -16.13
C ALA A 48 -2.82 -8.54 -15.42
N GLN A 49 -2.58 -8.35 -14.12
CA GLN A 49 -3.16 -7.23 -13.37
C GLN A 49 -2.38 -5.92 -13.53
N TRP A 50 -1.10 -5.97 -13.95
CA TRP A 50 -0.23 -4.78 -13.98
C TRP A 50 -0.78 -3.61 -14.79
N PRO A 51 -1.43 -3.81 -15.97
CA PRO A 51 -2.02 -2.71 -16.71
C PRO A 51 -3.10 -1.97 -15.90
N SER A 52 -4.00 -2.69 -15.24
CA SER A 52 -5.07 -2.11 -14.41
C SER A 52 -4.51 -1.36 -13.21
N TRP A 53 -3.50 -1.92 -12.53
CA TRP A 53 -2.81 -1.24 -11.43
C TRP A 53 -2.10 0.03 -11.88
N THR A 54 -1.40 -0.03 -13.02
CA THR A 54 -0.67 1.12 -13.59
C THR A 54 -1.62 2.22 -14.00
N TYR A 55 -2.74 1.86 -14.65
CA TYR A 55 -3.77 2.82 -15.04
C TYR A 55 -4.37 3.51 -13.81
N ALA A 56 -4.89 2.75 -12.83
CA ALA A 56 -5.53 3.32 -11.64
C ALA A 56 -4.59 4.27 -10.88
N SER A 57 -3.32 3.87 -10.75
CA SER A 57 -2.27 4.65 -10.09
C SER A 57 -1.99 5.98 -10.78
N ARG A 58 -2.01 6.02 -12.12
CA ARG A 58 -1.85 7.25 -12.92
C ARG A 58 -3.09 8.12 -12.90
N GLU A 59 -4.27 7.50 -12.88
CA GLU A 59 -5.56 8.17 -12.96
C GLU A 59 -5.80 9.11 -11.77
N TRP A 60 -5.26 8.79 -10.58
CA TRP A 60 -5.36 9.66 -9.40
C TRP A 60 -5.00 11.13 -9.68
N ASN A 61 -3.97 11.37 -10.50
CA ASN A 61 -3.51 12.72 -10.84
C ASN A 61 -4.38 13.40 -11.91
N GLN A 62 -5.23 12.64 -12.61
CA GLN A 62 -6.17 13.14 -13.62
C GLN A 62 -7.56 13.42 -13.03
N LEU A 63 -7.86 12.87 -11.85
CA LEU A 63 -9.11 13.14 -11.15
C LEU A 63 -9.21 14.60 -10.72
N SER A 64 -10.40 15.15 -10.85
CA SER A 64 -10.71 16.49 -10.34
C SER A 64 -10.51 16.56 -8.83
N LYS A 65 -10.25 17.77 -8.33
CA LYS A 65 -10.03 18.02 -6.91
C LYS A 65 -11.21 17.53 -6.06
N THR A 66 -12.44 17.77 -6.51
CA THR A 66 -13.68 17.30 -5.87
C THR A 66 -13.72 15.79 -5.71
N VAL A 67 -13.32 15.03 -6.75
CA VAL A 67 -13.29 13.57 -6.68
C VAL A 67 -12.19 13.08 -5.74
N GLN A 68 -11.00 13.69 -5.79
CA GLN A 68 -9.94 13.35 -4.85
C GLN A 68 -10.35 13.62 -3.39
N ASP A 69 -11.05 14.73 -3.14
CA ASP A 69 -11.52 15.09 -1.80
C ASP A 69 -12.62 14.13 -1.32
N ALA A 70 -13.52 13.68 -2.19
CA ALA A 70 -14.48 12.63 -1.87
C ALA A 70 -13.79 11.31 -1.46
N TYR A 71 -12.72 10.91 -2.16
CA TYR A 71 -11.94 9.75 -1.77
C TYR A 71 -11.16 9.94 -0.46
N ARG A 72 -10.64 11.15 -0.19
CA ARG A 72 -10.01 11.48 1.10
C ARG A 72 -11.02 11.39 2.24
N LEU A 73 -12.23 11.91 2.04
CA LEU A 73 -13.32 11.80 3.00
C LEU A 73 -13.68 10.32 3.24
N LEU A 74 -13.79 9.51 2.18
CA LEU A 74 -14.07 8.08 2.29
C LEU A 74 -12.96 7.31 3.03
N ALA A 75 -11.71 7.78 2.95
CA ALA A 75 -10.57 7.17 3.64
C ALA A 75 -10.47 7.53 5.13
N THR A 76 -11.37 8.38 5.64
CA THR A 76 -11.35 8.82 7.05
C THR A 76 -11.45 7.60 7.99
N ASN A 77 -10.58 7.56 9.00
CA ASN A 77 -10.48 6.49 10.01
C ASN A 77 -10.16 5.08 9.47
N SER A 78 -9.79 4.94 8.20
CA SER A 78 -9.45 3.62 7.63
C SER A 78 -7.96 3.28 7.67
N GLY A 79 -7.10 4.25 8.02
CA GLY A 79 -5.64 4.13 7.92
C GLY A 79 -5.11 4.06 6.47
N LEU A 80 -5.94 4.41 5.48
CA LEU A 80 -5.57 4.44 4.06
C LEU A 80 -5.58 5.88 3.56
N SER A 81 -4.87 6.14 2.45
CA SER A 81 -4.99 7.41 1.75
C SER A 81 -6.20 7.41 0.79
N GLY A 82 -6.64 8.60 0.38
CA GLY A 82 -7.66 8.71 -0.68
C GLY A 82 -7.26 8.02 -1.98
N ARG A 83 -5.96 8.04 -2.32
CA ARG A 83 -5.44 7.32 -3.48
C ARG A 83 -5.59 5.81 -3.33
N ASP A 84 -5.29 5.27 -2.15
CA ASP A 84 -5.47 3.84 -1.87
C ASP A 84 -6.95 3.44 -1.98
N MET A 85 -7.87 4.30 -1.53
CA MET A 85 -9.31 4.09 -1.69
C MET A 85 -9.73 4.11 -3.15
N GLN A 86 -9.23 5.05 -3.96
CA GLN A 86 -9.49 5.10 -5.40
C GLN A 86 -8.96 3.85 -6.12
N MET A 87 -7.76 3.40 -5.77
CA MET A 87 -7.20 2.19 -6.38
C MET A 87 -7.99 0.95 -6.00
N ARG A 88 -8.42 0.84 -4.73
CA ARG A 88 -9.32 -0.24 -4.29
C ARG A 88 -10.66 -0.19 -5.04
N ALA A 89 -11.26 0.99 -5.16
CA ALA A 89 -12.49 1.22 -5.89
C ALA A 89 -12.40 0.72 -7.33
N TYR A 90 -11.31 1.08 -8.01
CA TYR A 90 -11.09 0.71 -9.41
C TYR A 90 -10.85 -0.81 -9.58
N LEU A 91 -10.04 -1.40 -8.71
CA LEU A 91 -9.59 -2.79 -8.88
C LEU A 91 -10.61 -3.82 -8.36
N GLN A 92 -11.38 -3.48 -7.32
CA GLN A 92 -12.23 -4.42 -6.59
C GLN A 92 -13.66 -3.92 -6.36
N GLY A 93 -13.95 -2.66 -6.66
CA GLY A 93 -15.19 -1.99 -6.26
C GLY A 93 -15.14 -1.42 -4.84
N LEU A 94 -15.90 -0.36 -4.59
CA LEU A 94 -16.05 0.26 -3.25
C LEU A 94 -17.02 -0.51 -2.36
N TYR A 95 -18.09 -1.01 -2.97
CA TYR A 95 -19.15 -1.73 -2.28
C TYR A 95 -19.21 -3.13 -2.90
N ARG A 96 -18.97 -4.15 -2.09
CA ARG A 96 -19.41 -5.50 -2.45
C ARG A 96 -20.90 -5.52 -2.17
N TYR A 97 -21.72 -5.54 -3.22
CA TYR A 97 -23.14 -5.83 -3.05
C TYR A 97 -23.25 -7.19 -2.33
N PRO A 98 -24.07 -7.34 -1.28
CA PRO A 98 -24.35 -8.66 -0.75
C PRO A 98 -24.98 -9.46 -1.90
N ILE A 99 -24.25 -10.47 -2.34
CA ILE A 99 -24.77 -11.47 -3.27
C ILE A 99 -25.77 -12.29 -2.43
N PRO A 100 -27.02 -12.49 -2.89
CA PRO A 100 -27.97 -13.35 -2.18
C PRO A 100 -27.41 -14.75 -1.91
#